data_AF-A0A975K4B4-F1
#
_entry.id   AF-A0A975K4B4-F1
#
_cell.length_a   1.000
_cell.length_b   1.000
_cell.length_c   1.000
_cell.angle_alpha   90.00
_cell.angle_beta   90.00
_cell.angle_gamma   90.00
#
_symmetry.space_group_name_H-M   'P 1'
#
loop_
_entity.id
_entity.type
_entity.pdbx_description
1 polymer ?
#
loop_
_entity_poly.entity_id
_entity_poly.type
_entity_poly.pdbx_seq_one_letter_code
_entity_poly.pdbx_strand_id
1 'polypeptide(L)'
;MFEQYKLAVEMADRVSARRATANTFFLSIQTGLAIALGAFAVNDGVQDNANPDSFVLTLAAVAGVLIASSWWMLLRSYRDLNSAKFAVINNLEEKYLRVHLFKDEWEHLKQDRAKAWQRRYAELGQIERLVPSLFALLYLVLAIHVNWRFQ
;
A
#
# COMPACT_ATOMS: atom_id res chain seq x y z
N MET A 1 -25.98 8.23 22.19
CA MET A 1 -25.23 6.95 22.15
C MET A 1 -25.29 6.28 20.78
N PHE A 2 -26.47 5.94 20.25
CA PHE A 2 -26.56 5.31 18.91
C PHE A 2 -25.96 6.18 17.78
N GLU A 3 -26.22 7.49 17.78
CA GLU A 3 -25.61 8.43 16.80
C GLU A 3 -24.08 8.48 16.87
N GLN A 4 -23.50 8.42 18.07
CA GLN A 4 -22.04 8.42 18.25
C GLN A 4 -21.42 7.11 17.73
N TYR A 5 -22.09 5.98 17.97
CA TYR A 5 -21.70 4.70 17.44
C TYR A 5 -21.78 4.69 15.90
N LYS A 6 -22.91 5.14 15.33
CA LYS A 6 -23.09 5.27 13.88
C LYS A 6 -22.00 6.15 13.25
N LEU A 7 -21.73 7.32 13.83
CA LEU A 7 -20.66 8.21 13.37
C LEU A 7 -19.28 7.55 13.45
N ALA A 8 -18.99 6.80 14.51
CA ALA A 8 -17.72 6.08 14.66
C ALA A 8 -17.53 5.02 13.56
N VAL A 9 -18.58 4.26 13.26
CA VAL A 9 -18.60 3.25 12.19
C VAL A 9 -18.42 3.90 10.82
N GLU A 10 -19.19 4.95 10.51
CA GLU A 10 -19.05 5.70 9.25
C GLU A 10 -17.64 6.27 9.07
N MET A 11 -17.01 6.76 10.14
CA MET A 11 -15.63 7.25 10.08
C MET A 11 -14.63 6.12 9.80
N ALA A 12 -14.82 4.92 10.36
CA ALA A 12 -13.96 3.77 10.09
C ALA A 12 -14.08 3.32 8.63
N ASP A 13 -15.31 3.31 8.09
CA ASP A 13 -15.56 2.99 6.69
C ASP A 13 -14.92 4.02 5.74
N ARG A 14 -15.09 5.31 6.02
CA ARG A 14 -14.43 6.39 5.24
C ARG A 14 -12.90 6.27 5.23
N VAL A 15 -12.28 5.86 6.33
CA VAL A 15 -10.84 5.61 6.38
C VAL A 15 -10.44 4.43 5.50
N SER A 16 -11.23 3.36 5.52
CA SER A 16 -11.03 2.20 4.66
C SER A 16 -11.15 2.55 3.18
N ALA A 17 -12.15 3.36 2.81
CA ALA A 17 -12.30 3.90 1.45
C ALA A 17 -11.10 4.76 1.03
N ARG A 18 -10.63 5.67 1.92
CA ARG A 18 -9.45 6.50 1.66
C ARG A 18 -8.18 5.67 1.43
N ARG A 19 -7.99 4.58 2.18
CA ARG A 19 -6.88 3.65 1.96
C ARG A 19 -6.94 3.01 0.57
N ALA A 20 -8.12 2.56 0.14
CA ALA A 20 -8.30 1.98 -1.19
C ALA A 20 -7.97 2.98 -2.31
N THR A 21 -8.46 4.22 -2.21
CA THR A 21 -8.12 5.29 -3.16
C THR A 21 -6.62 5.58 -3.19
N ALA A 22 -5.96 5.65 -2.02
CA ALA A 22 -4.52 5.87 -1.95
C ALA A 22 -3.74 4.74 -2.64
N ASN A 23 -4.16 3.49 -2.46
CA ASN A 23 -3.55 2.35 -3.15
C ASN A 23 -3.60 2.48 -4.67
N THR A 24 -4.77 2.77 -5.22
CA THR A 24 -4.92 2.93 -6.67
C THR A 24 -4.07 4.08 -7.19
N PHE A 25 -4.00 5.19 -6.45
CA PHE A 25 -3.17 6.35 -6.80
C PHE A 25 -1.68 5.99 -6.89
N PHE A 26 -1.11 5.40 -5.83
CA PHE A 26 0.30 5.03 -5.81
C PHE A 26 0.63 3.94 -6.83
N LEU A 27 -0.25 2.94 -6.99
CA LEU A 27 -0.07 1.89 -8.00
C LEU A 27 0.01 2.50 -9.41
N SER A 28 -0.85 3.48 -9.71
CA SER A 28 -0.88 4.16 -11.01
C SER A 28 0.42 4.92 -11.27
N ILE A 29 0.90 5.70 -10.30
CA ILE A 29 2.15 6.46 -10.43
C ILE A 29 3.35 5.52 -10.59
N GLN A 30 3.44 4.47 -9.77
CA GLN A 30 4.56 3.52 -9.84
C GLN A 30 4.58 2.74 -11.15
N THR A 31 3.41 2.32 -11.62
CA THR A 31 3.30 1.63 -12.92
C THR A 31 3.69 2.57 -14.06
N GLY A 32 3.22 3.83 -14.04
CA GLY A 32 3.59 4.83 -15.04
C GLY A 32 5.10 5.11 -15.07
N LEU A 33 5.72 5.26 -13.89
CA LEU A 33 7.16 5.45 -13.79
C LEU A 33 7.95 4.22 -14.27
N ALA A 34 7.49 3.01 -13.92
CA ALA A 34 8.12 1.77 -14.36
C ALA A 34 8.04 1.59 -15.89
N ILE A 35 6.90 1.91 -16.51
CA ILE A 35 6.74 1.89 -17.98
C ILE A 35 7.67 2.91 -18.63
N ALA A 36 7.72 4.15 -18.11
CA ALA A 36 8.60 5.18 -18.64
C ALA A 36 10.08 4.75 -18.60
N LEU A 37 10.54 4.23 -17.46
CA LEU A 37 11.91 3.73 -17.31
C LEU A 37 12.20 2.50 -18.18
N GLY A 38 11.24 1.57 -18.29
CA GLY A 38 11.36 0.40 -19.16
C GLY A 38 11.48 0.77 -20.64
N ALA A 39 10.77 1.79 -21.10
CA ALA A 39 10.87 2.27 -22.47
C ALA A 39 12.27 2.82 -22.80
N PHE A 40 12.92 3.52 -21.86
CA PHE A 40 14.30 3.97 -22.05
C PHE A 40 15.29 2.80 -22.06
N ALA A 41 15.08 1.79 -21.21
CA ALA A 41 15.96 0.62 -21.16
C ALA A 41 15.93 -0.25 -22.43
N VAL A 42 14.77 -0.32 -23.12
CA VAL A 42 14.60 -1.14 -24.34
C VAL A 42 15.08 -0.42 -25.61
N ASN A 43 14.94 0.90 -25.69
CA ASN A 43 15.32 1.67 -26.88
C ASN A 43 16.82 1.86 -27.07
N ASP A 44 17.64 1.53 -26.06
CA ASP A 44 19.11 1.60 -26.13
C ASP A 44 19.76 0.63 -27.13
N GLY A 45 18.99 -0.29 -27.73
CA GLY A 45 19.45 -1.18 -28.80
C GLY A 45 19.36 -0.56 -30.21
N VAL A 46 18.73 0.60 -30.38
CA VAL A 46 18.56 1.26 -31.68
C VAL A 46 19.41 2.54 -31.67
N GLN A 47 20.48 2.52 -32.45
CA GLN A 47 21.43 3.61 -32.69
C GLN A 47 20.71 4.97 -32.87
N ASP A 48 21.04 5.97 -32.05
CA ASP A 48 21.77 7.20 -32.42
C ASP A 48 21.46 8.36 -31.42
N ASN A 49 22.48 8.82 -30.69
CA ASN A 49 22.65 10.15 -30.06
C ASN A 49 21.67 10.73 -29.02
N ALA A 50 20.76 9.97 -28.42
CA ALA A 50 19.94 10.46 -27.31
C ALA A 50 19.96 9.51 -26.10
N ASN A 51 21.16 9.10 -25.65
CA ASN A 51 21.27 8.41 -24.37
C ASN A 51 20.79 9.38 -23.27
N PRO A 52 19.69 9.10 -22.55
CA PRO A 52 19.35 9.89 -21.38
C PRO A 52 20.54 9.85 -20.43
N ASP A 53 20.92 11.02 -19.92
CA ASP A 53 22.04 11.15 -19.00
C ASP A 53 21.85 10.14 -17.85
N SER A 54 22.88 9.34 -17.57
CA SER A 54 22.88 8.32 -16.51
C SER A 54 22.37 8.90 -15.18
N PHE A 55 22.66 10.18 -14.96
CA PHE A 55 22.16 10.97 -13.86
C PHE A 55 20.63 11.06 -13.81
N VAL A 56 19.96 11.31 -14.93
CA VAL A 56 18.49 11.44 -15.02
C VAL A 56 17.81 10.10 -14.72
N LEU A 57 18.33 8.99 -15.25
CA LEU A 57 17.81 7.65 -14.97
C LEU A 57 17.99 7.27 -13.49
N THR A 58 19.16 7.57 -12.93
CA THR A 58 19.44 7.32 -11.51
C THR A 58 18.52 8.16 -10.61
N LEU A 59 18.32 9.44 -10.94
CA LEU A 59 17.42 10.32 -10.20
C LEU A 59 15.96 9.83 -10.26
N ALA A 60 15.50 9.37 -11.42
CA ALA A 60 14.16 8.81 -11.59
C ALA A 60 13.98 7.50 -10.80
N ALA A 61 14.99 6.63 -10.76
CA ALA A 61 14.97 5.43 -9.94
C ALA A 61 14.91 5.75 -8.44
N VAL A 62 15.72 6.72 -7.97
CA VAL A 62 15.67 7.20 -6.58
C VAL A 62 14.30 7.79 -6.25
N ALA A 63 13.70 8.58 -7.14
CA ALA A 63 12.35 9.09 -6.96
C ALA A 63 11.32 7.95 -6.82
N GLY A 64 11.43 6.90 -7.65
CA GLY A 64 10.60 5.70 -7.55
C GLY A 64 10.68 5.00 -6.18
N VAL A 65 11.89 4.88 -5.63
CA VAL A 65 12.12 4.33 -4.27
C VAL A 65 11.49 5.21 -3.19
N LEU A 66 11.62 6.54 -3.29
CA LEU A 66 11.02 7.48 -2.33
C LEU A 66 9.49 7.44 -2.36
N ILE A 67 8.90 7.35 -3.56
CA ILE A 67 7.46 7.21 -3.74
C ILE A 67 6.98 5.86 -3.16
N ALA A 68 7.73 4.77 -3.38
CA ALA A 68 7.40 3.44 -2.86
C ALA A 68 7.45 3.40 -1.32
N SER A 69 8.47 4.04 -0.75
CA SER A 69 8.64 4.16 0.70
C SER A 69 7.50 4.98 1.33
N SER A 70 7.14 6.09 0.69
CA SER A 70 6.01 6.93 1.10
C SER A 70 4.69 6.16 1.07
N TRP A 71 4.46 5.38 0.01
CA TRP A 71 3.28 4.51 -0.11
C TRP A 71 3.21 3.51 1.04
N TRP A 72 4.32 2.85 1.36
CA TRP A 72 4.40 1.89 2.46
C TRP A 72 4.10 2.54 3.82
N MET A 73 4.67 3.72 4.09
CA MET A 73 4.41 4.47 5.33
C MET A 73 2.94 4.87 5.45
N LEU A 74 2.32 5.31 4.35
CA LEU A 74 0.91 5.70 4.34
C LEU A 74 -0.01 4.51 4.62
N LEU A 75 0.26 3.36 4.00
CA LEU A 75 -0.49 2.13 4.27
C LEU A 75 -0.38 1.67 5.72
N ARG A 76 0.81 1.81 6.32
CA ARG A 76 1.00 1.53 7.74
C ARG A 76 0.15 2.46 8.61
N SER A 77 0.18 3.77 8.33
CA SER A 77 -0.62 4.76 9.05
C SER A 77 -2.12 4.46 8.99
N TYR A 78 -2.65 4.16 7.80
CA TYR A 78 -4.07 3.80 7.65
C TYR A 78 -4.45 2.55 8.44
N ARG A 79 -3.59 1.54 8.45
CA ARG A 79 -3.83 0.31 9.22
C ARG A 79 -3.88 0.61 10.71
N ASP A 80 -2.90 1.34 11.23
CA ASP A 80 -2.79 1.64 12.66
C ASP A 80 -3.97 2.52 13.12
N LEU A 81 -4.38 3.49 12.29
CA LEU A 81 -5.57 4.31 12.55
C LEU A 81 -6.86 3.47 12.53
N ASN A 82 -7.02 2.57 11.57
CA ASN A 82 -8.23 1.74 11.46
C ASN A 82 -8.32 0.78 12.66
N SER A 83 -7.20 0.17 13.05
CA SER A 83 -7.13 -0.65 14.27
C SER A 83 -7.53 0.13 15.52
N ALA A 84 -7.08 1.38 15.68
CA ALA A 84 -7.49 2.23 16.79
C ALA A 84 -8.99 2.55 16.75
N LYS A 85 -9.56 2.86 15.57
CA LYS A 85 -11.00 3.12 15.41
C LYS A 85 -11.84 1.90 15.77
N PHE A 86 -11.49 0.71 15.28
CA PHE A 86 -12.19 -0.53 15.62
C PHE A 86 -12.08 -0.88 17.10
N ALA A 87 -10.94 -0.61 17.75
CA ALA A 87 -10.81 -0.77 19.20
C ALA A 87 -11.79 0.13 19.96
N VAL A 88 -11.99 1.37 19.51
CA VAL A 88 -12.99 2.27 20.11
C VAL A 88 -14.41 1.78 19.86
N ILE A 89 -14.74 1.35 18.64
CA ILE A 89 -16.06 0.80 18.28
C ILE A 89 -16.39 -0.41 19.16
N ASN A 90 -15.49 -1.39 19.27
CA ASN A 90 -15.71 -2.58 20.08
C ASN A 90 -15.87 -2.24 21.56
N ASN A 91 -15.10 -1.28 22.09
CA ASN A 91 -15.27 -0.80 23.47
C ASN A 91 -16.63 -0.13 23.69
N LEU A 92 -17.16 0.57 22.69
CA LEU A 92 -18.50 1.17 22.76
C LEU A 92 -19.59 0.09 22.72
N GLU A 93 -19.41 -0.94 21.88
CA GLU A 93 -20.31 -2.10 21.83
C GLU A 93 -20.39 -2.78 23.21
N GLU A 94 -19.23 -3.15 23.77
CA GLU A 94 -19.15 -3.88 25.05
C GLU A 94 -19.75 -3.14 26.24
N LYS A 95 -19.62 -1.81 26.27
CA LYS A 95 -20.07 -1.01 27.42
C LYS A 95 -21.53 -0.56 27.33
N TYR A 96 -22.05 -0.34 26.13
CA TYR A 96 -23.29 0.41 25.96
C TYR A 96 -24.33 -0.25 25.05
N LEU A 97 -23.97 -1.26 24.26
CA LEU A 97 -24.88 -1.93 23.34
C LEU A 97 -25.18 -3.36 23.82
N ARG A 98 -26.41 -3.80 23.62
CA ARG A 98 -26.83 -5.18 23.97
C ARG A 98 -26.37 -6.19 22.91
N VAL A 99 -26.14 -5.73 21.68
CA VAL A 99 -25.70 -6.54 20.54
C VAL A 99 -24.36 -6.00 20.07
N HIS A 100 -23.40 -6.88 19.79
CA HIS A 100 -22.01 -6.51 19.49
C HIS A 100 -21.71 -6.85 18.04
N LEU A 101 -22.25 -6.09 17.09
CA LEU A 101 -22.19 -6.43 15.67
C LEU A 101 -20.76 -6.74 15.21
N PHE A 102 -19.82 -5.85 15.48
CA PHE A 102 -18.44 -6.01 14.98
C PHE A 102 -17.67 -7.08 15.75
N LYS A 103 -17.92 -7.21 17.06
CA LYS A 103 -17.31 -8.28 17.85
C LYS A 103 -17.82 -9.66 17.44
N ASP A 104 -19.13 -9.80 17.26
CA ASP A 104 -19.78 -11.05 16.85
C ASP A 104 -19.36 -11.42 15.42
N GLU A 105 -19.29 -10.46 14.51
CA GLU A 105 -18.75 -10.65 13.15
C GLU A 105 -17.29 -11.16 13.20
N TRP A 106 -16.47 -10.55 14.07
CA TRP A 106 -15.08 -10.98 14.26
C TRP A 106 -14.94 -12.39 14.84
N GLU A 107 -15.82 -12.76 15.77
CA GLU A 107 -15.86 -14.11 16.35
C GLU A 107 -16.31 -15.15 15.32
N HIS A 108 -17.32 -14.86 14.51
CA HIS A 108 -17.75 -15.75 13.41
C HIS A 108 -16.62 -15.95 12.40
N LEU A 109 -15.93 -14.88 12.01
CA LEU A 109 -14.78 -14.96 11.09
C LEU A 109 -13.61 -15.77 11.66
N LYS A 110 -13.39 -15.72 12.98
CA LYS A 110 -12.38 -16.54 13.66
C LYS A 110 -12.76 -18.02 13.72
N GLN A 111 -14.03 -18.32 13.99
CA GLN A 111 -14.53 -19.69 14.10
C GLN A 111 -14.48 -20.43 12.75
N ASP A 112 -14.76 -19.73 11.65
CA ASP A 112 -14.84 -20.35 10.33
C ASP A 112 -13.47 -20.64 9.69
N ARG A 113 -12.38 -19.97 10.12
CA ARG A 113 -11.11 -19.95 9.35
C ARG A 113 -9.85 -19.67 10.18
N ALA A 114 -9.62 -20.43 11.25
CA ALA A 114 -8.39 -20.31 12.07
C ALA A 114 -7.05 -20.34 11.29
N LYS A 115 -7.01 -20.83 10.03
CA LYS A 115 -5.86 -20.69 9.11
C LYS A 115 -6.10 -19.79 7.88
N ALA A 116 -7.34 -19.62 7.44
CA ALA A 116 -7.63 -19.00 6.15
C ALA A 116 -7.93 -17.50 6.24
N TRP A 117 -8.26 -16.93 7.41
CA TRP A 117 -8.44 -15.48 7.59
C TRP A 117 -7.11 -14.78 7.92
N GLN A 118 -6.26 -15.37 8.79
CA GLN A 118 -4.87 -14.93 8.93
C GLN A 118 -4.18 -14.92 7.57
N ARG A 119 -4.42 -15.93 6.73
CA ARG A 119 -3.97 -15.92 5.33
C ARG A 119 -4.66 -14.85 4.50
N ARG A 120 -5.98 -14.74 4.39
CA ARG A 120 -6.63 -13.75 3.49
C ARG A 120 -6.44 -12.27 3.85
N TYR A 121 -6.52 -11.91 5.13
CA TYR A 121 -6.38 -10.52 5.57
C TYR A 121 -4.91 -10.12 5.74
N ALA A 122 -4.04 -11.06 6.16
CA ALA A 122 -2.61 -10.84 6.00
C ALA A 122 -2.21 -10.91 4.53
N GLU A 123 -2.87 -11.64 3.65
CA GLU A 123 -2.61 -11.62 2.20
C GLU A 123 -2.98 -10.25 1.66
N LEU A 124 -4.16 -9.68 1.97
CA LEU A 124 -4.46 -8.31 1.53
C LEU A 124 -3.49 -7.28 2.15
N GLY A 125 -3.20 -7.34 3.45
CA GLY A 125 -2.27 -6.40 4.10
C GLY A 125 -0.78 -6.61 3.81
N GLN A 126 -0.36 -7.85 3.50
CA GLN A 126 1.01 -8.21 3.11
C GLN A 126 1.20 -8.04 1.62
N ILE A 127 0.25 -8.41 0.76
CA ILE A 127 0.29 -8.09 -0.68
C ILE A 127 0.34 -6.57 -0.86
N GLU A 128 -0.48 -5.82 -0.13
CA GLU A 128 -0.44 -4.35 -0.19
C GLU A 128 0.89 -3.75 0.30
N ARG A 129 1.66 -4.45 1.15
CA ARG A 129 3.01 -4.01 1.56
C ARG A 129 4.12 -4.55 0.65
N LEU A 130 3.90 -5.74 0.10
CA LEU A 130 4.82 -6.44 -0.78
C LEU A 130 4.91 -5.71 -2.11
N VAL A 131 3.80 -5.15 -2.61
CA VAL A 131 3.80 -4.37 -3.86
C VAL A 131 4.73 -3.14 -3.77
N PRO A 132 4.62 -2.21 -2.81
CA PRO A 132 5.57 -1.11 -2.66
C PRO A 132 7.01 -1.60 -2.51
N SER A 133 7.25 -2.65 -1.71
CA SER A 133 8.59 -3.20 -1.53
C SER A 133 9.18 -3.79 -2.81
N LEU A 134 8.38 -4.46 -3.64
CA LEU A 134 8.80 -4.97 -4.95
C LEU A 134 9.17 -3.83 -5.90
N PHE A 135 8.37 -2.76 -5.96
CA PHE A 135 8.72 -1.58 -6.76
C PHE A 135 10.01 -0.93 -6.27
N ALA A 136 10.19 -0.77 -4.94
CA ALA A 136 11.41 -0.23 -4.38
C ALA A 136 12.63 -1.09 -4.75
N LEU A 137 12.52 -2.41 -4.64
CA LEU A 137 13.58 -3.36 -5.02
C LEU A 137 13.90 -3.26 -6.52
N LEU A 138 12.88 -3.18 -7.37
CA LEU A 138 13.04 -3.03 -8.82
C LEU A 138 13.82 -1.76 -9.18
N TYR A 139 13.48 -0.62 -8.56
CA TYR A 139 14.20 0.63 -8.81
C TYR A 139 15.63 0.61 -8.27
N LEU A 140 15.88 -0.05 -7.14
CA LEU A 140 17.24 -0.23 -6.62
C LEU A 140 18.11 -1.05 -7.58
N VAL A 141 17.59 -2.15 -8.12
CA VAL A 141 18.29 -2.97 -9.12
C VAL A 141 18.57 -2.14 -10.38
N LEU A 142 17.60 -1.34 -10.84
CA LEU A 142 17.77 -0.47 -12.00
C LEU A 142 18.86 0.59 -11.76
N ALA A 143 18.85 1.25 -10.61
CA ALA A 143 19.87 2.24 -10.25
C ALA A 143 21.30 1.63 -10.21
N ILE A 144 21.44 0.43 -9.65
CA ILE A 144 22.73 -0.27 -9.60
C ILE A 144 23.18 -0.66 -11.02
N HIS A 145 22.28 -1.17 -11.86
CA HIS A 145 22.59 -1.56 -13.23
C HIS A 145 23.03 -0.38 -14.08
N VAL A 146 22.33 0.75 -14.00
CA VAL A 146 22.71 2.00 -14.69
C VAL A 146 24.10 2.44 -14.23
N ASN A 147 24.36 2.50 -12.92
CA ASN A 147 25.67 2.95 -12.43
C ASN A 147 26.84 2.06 -12.89
N TRP A 148 26.64 0.74 -12.97
CA TRP A 148 27.64 -0.20 -13.49
C TRP A 148 27.96 -0.01 -14.97
N ARG A 149 27.01 0.49 -15.77
CA ARG A 149 27.18 0.63 -17.22
C ARG A 149 28.00 1.87 -17.62
N PHE A 150 28.09 2.86 -16.75
CA PHE A 150 28.75 4.15 -17.02
C PHE A 150 30.09 4.34 -16.27
N GLN A 151 30.57 3.30 -15.56
CA GLN A 151 31.94 3.21 -15.03
C GLN A 151 32.87 2.48 -16.01
#